data_AF-A0A2I1FFN7-F1
#
_entry.id   AF-A0A2I1FFN7-F1
#
_cell.length_a   1.000
_cell.length_b   1.000
_cell.length_c   1.000
_cell.angle_alpha   90.00
_cell.angle_beta   90.00
_cell.angle_gamma   90.00
#
_symmetry.space_group_name_H-M   'P 1'
#
loop_
_entity.id
_entity.type
_entity.pdbx_description
1 polymer ?
#
loop_
_entity_poly.entity_id
_entity_poly.type
_entity_poly.pdbx_seq_one_letter_code
_entity_poly.pdbx_strand_id
1 'polypeptide(L)'
;FTCNPKWQEVTRKLLLHQTAMDRPDLTARVFHIKLRELLKDLCEKHCLGKVAAFVYVIKFQKRGLPHAHIFLILSQDSKLHSADDYDSIVSAEIPDPNVHPLAYETV
;
A
#
# COMPACT_ATOMS: atom_id res chain seq x y z
N PHE A 1 -3.06 0.24 1.41
CA PHE A 1 -2.24 0.69 0.26
C PHE A 1 -2.63 2.13 -0.10
N THR A 2 -1.70 3.08 -0.08
CA THR A 2 -1.98 4.51 -0.25
C THR A 2 -1.35 5.05 -1.53
N CYS A 3 -2.08 5.88 -2.28
CA CYS A 3 -1.50 6.59 -3.42
C CYS A 3 -0.40 7.55 -2.96
N ASN A 4 0.77 7.47 -3.60
CA ASN A 4 1.86 8.41 -3.38
C ASN A 4 1.88 9.46 -4.50
N PRO A 5 1.67 10.75 -4.21
CA PRO A 5 1.69 11.81 -5.22
C PRO A 5 3.07 12.00 -5.86
N LYS A 6 4.14 11.49 -5.24
CA LYS A 6 5.52 11.58 -5.73
C LYS A 6 5.93 10.44 -6.66
N TRP A 7 5.04 9.50 -6.99
CA TRP A 7 5.36 8.44 -7.96
C TRP A 7 5.77 9.04 -9.31
N GLN A 8 6.87 8.52 -9.87
CA GLN A 8 7.45 9.06 -11.10
C GLN A 8 6.48 9.00 -12.28
N GLU A 9 5.62 7.99 -12.33
CA GLU A 9 4.59 7.82 -13.36
C GLU A 9 3.53 8.94 -13.31
N VAL A 10 3.30 9.51 -12.13
CA VAL A 10 2.45 10.70 -11.95
C VAL A 10 3.24 11.95 -12.31
N THR A 11 4.38 12.19 -11.65
CA THR A 11 5.12 13.46 -11.77
C THR A 11 5.63 13.73 -13.17
N ARG A 12 6.04 12.71 -13.93
CA ARG A 12 6.47 12.85 -15.34
C ARG A 12 5.36 13.29 -16.29
N LYS A 13 4.10 13.21 -15.87
CA LYS A 13 2.92 13.53 -16.69
C LYS A 13 2.19 14.79 -16.21
N LEU A 14 2.69 15.45 -15.16
CA LEU A 14 2.20 16.74 -14.71
C LEU A 14 2.73 17.85 -15.64
N LEU A 15 1.86 18.80 -15.97
CA LEU A 15 2.26 20.03 -16.64
C LEU A 15 2.89 21.00 -15.64
N LEU A 16 3.52 22.07 -16.16
CA LEU A 16 4.05 23.14 -15.32
C LEU A 16 2.95 23.68 -14.40
N HIS A 17 3.25 23.81 -13.11
CA HIS A 17 2.33 24.22 -12.03
C HIS A 17 1.19 23.24 -11.69
N GLN A 18 1.08 22.08 -12.35
CA GLN A 18 0.16 21.03 -11.90
C GLN A 18 0.74 20.25 -10.72
N THR A 19 -0.13 19.88 -9.80
CA THR A 19 0.10 18.91 -8.74
C THR A 19 -0.62 17.60 -9.05
N ALA A 20 -0.28 16.55 -8.31
CA ALA A 20 -0.99 15.26 -8.40
C ALA A 20 -2.51 15.39 -8.10
N MET A 21 -2.90 16.37 -7.30
CA MET A 21 -4.32 16.62 -6.97
C MET A 21 -5.08 17.25 -8.14
N ASP A 22 -4.40 18.01 -9.00
CA ASP A 22 -5.00 18.62 -10.19
C ASP A 22 -5.24 17.60 -11.31
N ARG A 23 -4.67 16.40 -11.19
CA ARG A 23 -4.78 15.28 -12.14
C ARG A 23 -5.27 13.99 -11.46
N PRO A 24 -6.52 13.98 -10.96
CA PRO A 24 -7.10 12.80 -10.31
C PRO A 24 -7.19 11.60 -11.26
N ASP A 25 -7.30 11.84 -12.57
CA ASP A 25 -7.25 10.81 -13.61
C ASP A 25 -5.91 10.06 -13.62
N LEU A 26 -4.80 10.79 -13.55
CA LEU A 26 -3.46 10.20 -13.53
C LEU A 26 -3.21 9.44 -12.24
N THR A 27 -3.54 10.04 -11.10
CA THR A 27 -3.32 9.41 -9.79
C THR A 27 -4.18 8.16 -9.63
N ALA A 28 -5.45 8.19 -10.02
CA ALA A 28 -6.32 7.02 -9.99
C ALA A 28 -5.82 5.90 -10.91
N ARG A 29 -5.35 6.23 -12.12
CA ARG A 29 -4.83 5.24 -13.07
C ARG A 29 -3.55 4.58 -12.56
N VAL A 30 -2.57 5.36 -12.11
CA VAL A 30 -1.30 4.83 -11.58
C VAL A 30 -1.56 4.03 -10.30
N PHE A 31 -2.42 4.52 -9.42
CA PHE A 31 -2.84 3.79 -8.22
C PHE A 31 -3.48 2.45 -8.57
N HIS A 32 -4.40 2.41 -9.54
CA HIS A 32 -5.06 1.18 -9.94
C HIS A 32 -4.07 0.14 -10.48
N ILE A 33 -3.13 0.55 -11.34
CA ILE A 33 -2.08 -0.33 -11.86
C ILE A 33 -1.27 -0.93 -10.72
N LYS A 34 -0.78 -0.10 -9.79
CA LYS A 34 0.02 -0.59 -8.65
C LYS A 34 -0.80 -1.44 -7.68
N LEU A 35 -2.08 -1.13 -7.47
CA LEU A 35 -2.98 -1.96 -6.67
C LEU A 35 -3.20 -3.33 -7.31
N ARG A 36 -3.34 -3.39 -8.64
CA ARG A 36 -3.45 -4.67 -9.37
C ARG A 36 -2.19 -5.52 -9.21
N GLU A 37 -1.01 -4.93 -9.32
CA GLU A 37 0.25 -5.66 -9.08
C GLU A 37 0.35 -6.15 -7.63
N LEU A 38 0.01 -5.32 -6.65
CA LEU A 38 -0.04 -5.74 -5.25
C LEU A 38 -1.02 -6.92 -5.05
N LEU A 39 -2.21 -6.88 -5.66
CA LEU A 39 -3.17 -7.98 -5.56
C LEU A 39 -2.64 -9.28 -6.20
N LYS A 40 -1.85 -9.20 -7.29
CA LYS A 40 -1.18 -10.37 -7.86
C LYS A 40 -0.14 -10.93 -6.89
N ASP A 41 0.67 -10.07 -6.29
CA ASP A 41 1.67 -10.51 -5.30
C ASP A 41 1.01 -11.24 -4.12
N LEU A 42 -0.10 -10.69 -3.61
CA LEU A 42 -0.85 -11.27 -2.50
C LEU A 42 -1.59 -12.56 -2.88
N CYS A 43 -2.31 -12.56 -4.01
CA CYS A 43 -3.27 -13.62 -4.34
C CYS A 43 -2.72 -14.69 -5.28
N GLU A 44 -1.82 -14.33 -6.20
CA GLU A 44 -1.26 -15.25 -7.21
C GLU A 44 0.14 -15.75 -6.82
N LYS A 45 0.98 -14.85 -6.29
CA LYS A 45 2.34 -15.22 -5.83
C LYS A 45 2.39 -15.66 -4.37
N HIS A 46 1.26 -15.57 -3.66
CA HIS A 46 1.08 -16.03 -2.29
C HIS A 46 2.13 -15.46 -1.32
N CYS A 47 2.50 -14.19 -1.46
CA CYS A 47 3.57 -13.59 -0.65
C CYS A 47 3.28 -13.57 0.86
N LEU A 48 2.01 -13.63 1.26
CA LEU A 48 1.55 -13.76 2.65
C LEU A 48 0.86 -15.11 2.91
N GLY A 49 1.15 -16.12 2.08
CA GLY A 49 0.44 -17.39 2.06
C GLY A 49 -0.73 -17.42 1.08
N LYS A 50 -1.37 -18.59 0.98
CA LYS A 50 -2.45 -18.83 0.02
C LYS A 50 -3.73 -18.15 0.48
N VAL A 51 -4.26 -17.24 -0.35
CA VAL A 51 -5.50 -16.49 -0.10
C VAL A 51 -6.71 -17.30 -0.58
N ALA A 52 -7.67 -17.55 0.30
CA ALA A 52 -8.94 -18.20 -0.02
C ALA A 52 -9.99 -17.20 -0.55
N ALA A 53 -10.02 -16.00 0.02
CA ALA A 53 -10.87 -14.91 -0.44
C ALA A 53 -10.28 -13.56 -0.03
N PHE A 54 -10.68 -12.48 -0.70
CA PHE A 54 -10.32 -11.13 -0.30
C PHE A 54 -11.43 -10.14 -0.65
N VAL A 55 -11.50 -9.05 0.12
CA VAL A 55 -12.33 -7.89 -0.17
C VAL A 55 -11.50 -6.64 -0.01
N TYR A 56 -11.73 -5.64 -0.85
CA TYR A 56 -11.08 -4.34 -0.69
C TYR A 56 -12.04 -3.20 -1.00
N VAL A 57 -11.82 -2.07 -0.35
CA VAL A 57 -12.55 -0.83 -0.58
C VAL A 57 -11.54 0.26 -0.84
N ILE A 58 -11.80 1.05 -1.90
CA ILE A 58 -11.03 2.24 -2.23
C ILE A 58 -11.78 3.45 -1.69
N LYS A 59 -11.11 4.25 -0.87
CA LYS A 59 -11.60 5.52 -0.32
C LYS A 59 -10.69 6.64 -0.78
N PHE A 60 -11.27 7.77 -1.13
CA PHE A 60 -10.52 8.99 -1.40
C PHE A 60 -10.33 9.75 -0.08
N GLN A 61 -9.07 9.91 0.35
CA GLN A 61 -8.75 10.62 1.59
C GLN A 61 -9.00 12.14 1.43
N LYS A 62 -8.92 12.92 2.52
CA LYS A 62 -9.21 14.38 2.60
C LYS A 62 -8.39 15.31 1.66
N ARG A 63 -7.68 14.76 0.68
CA ARG A 63 -6.91 15.47 -0.36
C ARG A 63 -7.10 14.85 -1.75
N GLY A 64 -8.16 14.05 -1.94
CA GLY A 64 -8.54 13.49 -3.23
C GLY A 64 -7.65 12.35 -3.74
N LEU A 65 -6.75 11.81 -2.92
CA LEU A 65 -5.90 10.67 -3.30
C LEU A 65 -6.54 9.34 -2.87
N PRO A 66 -6.51 8.31 -3.73
CA PRO A 66 -7.10 7.03 -3.42
C PRO A 66 -6.26 6.24 -2.41
N HIS A 67 -6.96 5.53 -1.53
CA HIS A 67 -6.41 4.63 -0.54
C HIS A 67 -7.25 3.35 -0.52
N ALA A 68 -6.60 2.20 -0.56
CA ALA A 68 -7.26 0.90 -0.47
C ALA A 68 -7.07 0.29 0.92
N HIS A 69 -8.19 -0.07 1.55
CA HIS A 69 -8.24 -1.04 2.64
C HIS A 69 -8.46 -2.42 2.03
N ILE A 70 -7.59 -3.38 2.33
CA ILE A 70 -7.61 -4.73 1.77
C ILE A 70 -7.73 -5.70 2.95
N PHE A 71 -8.72 -6.58 2.89
CA PHE A 71 -8.91 -7.65 3.85
C PHE A 71 -8.69 -8.99 3.15
N LEU A 72 -7.75 -9.77 3.68
CA LEU A 72 -7.39 -11.08 3.14
C LEU A 72 -7.89 -12.18 4.08
N ILE A 73 -8.49 -13.20 3.50
CA ILE A 73 -8.88 -14.43 4.19
C ILE A 73 -7.94 -15.52 3.69
N LEU A 74 -6.99 -15.93 4.55
CA LEU A 74 -6.04 -16.98 4.22
C LEU A 74 -6.71 -18.36 4.23
N SER A 75 -6.24 -19.23 3.36
CA SER A 75 -6.63 -20.64 3.33
C SER A 75 -6.19 -21.36 4.61
N GLN A 76 -6.83 -22.48 4.93
CA GLN A 76 -6.61 -23.18 6.19
C GLN A 76 -5.14 -23.56 6.40
N ASP A 77 -4.45 -24.00 5.35
CA ASP A 77 -3.03 -24.41 5.40
C ASP A 77 -2.06 -23.23 5.52
N SER A 78 -2.54 -22.00 5.32
CA SER A 78 -1.75 -20.77 5.43
C SER A 78 -2.18 -19.89 6.61
N LYS A 79 -3.04 -20.40 7.50
CA LYS A 79 -3.43 -19.65 8.70
C LYS A 79 -2.26 -19.59 9.68
N LEU A 80 -2.14 -18.44 10.32
CA LEU A 80 -1.17 -18.17 11.37
C LEU A 80 -1.79 -18.59 12.70
N HIS A 81 -1.06 -19.41 13.47
CA HIS A 81 -1.59 -20.07 14.65
C HIS A 81 -0.80 -19.75 15.93
N SER A 82 0.43 -19.27 15.79
CA SER A 82 1.32 -18.90 16.90
C SER A 82 1.75 -17.44 16.81
N ALA A 83 2.26 -16.88 17.90
CA ALA A 83 2.84 -15.54 17.91
C ALA A 83 4.02 -15.43 16.92
N ASP A 84 4.88 -16.44 16.88
CA ASP A 84 6.02 -16.50 15.96
C ASP A 84 5.59 -16.45 14.48
N ASP A 85 4.45 -17.06 14.12
CA ASP A 85 3.91 -16.96 12.76
C ASP A 85 3.56 -15.51 12.41
N TYR A 86 2.93 -14.77 13.34
CA TYR A 86 2.60 -13.36 13.13
C TYR A 86 3.86 -12.49 13.06
N ASP A 87 4.83 -12.72 13.95
CA ASP A 87 6.09 -11.96 13.97
C ASP A 87 6.92 -12.18 12.70
N SER A 88 6.76 -13.34 12.05
CA SER A 88 7.44 -13.62 10.77
C SER A 88 6.92 -12.78 9.59
N ILE A 89 5.69 -12.25 9.66
CA ILE A 89 5.04 -11.51 8.57
C ILE A 89 4.68 -10.06 8.91
N VAL A 90 4.59 -9.72 10.21
CA VAL A 90 4.32 -8.38 10.70
C VAL A 90 5.55 -7.85 11.40
N SER A 91 6.04 -6.70 10.96
CA SER A 91 7.10 -5.97 11.63
C SER A 91 6.70 -4.50 11.79
N ALA A 92 7.18 -3.90 12.87
CA ALA A 92 7.14 -2.46 13.09
C ALA A 92 8.51 -2.05 13.63
N GLU A 93 9.14 -1.08 12.98
CA GLU A 93 10.45 -0.58 13.36
C GLU A 93 10.32 0.87 13.84
N ILE A 94 11.07 1.21 14.90
CA ILE A 94 11.26 2.60 15.31
C ILE A 94 12.32 3.20 14.37
N PRO A 95 12.06 4.36 13.73
CA PRO A 95 13.03 4.96 12.81
C PRO A 95 14.37 5.22 13.51
N ASP A 96 15.50 5.00 12.83
CA ASP A 96 16.80 5.30 13.41
C ASP A 96 16.96 6.84 13.61
N PRO A 97 17.32 7.32 14.81
CA PRO A 97 17.41 8.76 15.10
C PRO A 97 18.55 9.47 14.33
N ASN A 98 19.58 8.76 13.89
CA ASN A 98 20.68 9.31 13.10
C ASN A 98 20.36 9.33 11.60
N VAL A 99 19.65 8.31 11.10
CA VAL A 99 19.32 8.18 9.66
C VAL A 99 18.02 8.91 9.31
N HIS A 100 17.03 8.84 10.20
CA HIS A 100 15.69 9.39 10.02
C HIS A 100 15.22 10.18 11.26
N PRO A 101 15.96 11.23 11.68
CA PRO A 101 15.67 11.98 12.90
C PRO A 101 14.24 12.52 12.95
N LEU A 102 13.76 13.06 11.84
CA LEU A 102 12.41 13.64 11.78
C LEU A 102 11.30 12.59 11.92
N ALA A 103 11.52 11.36 11.45
CA ALA A 103 10.56 10.28 11.63
C ALA A 103 10.60 9.75 13.07
N TYR A 104 11.78 9.69 13.68
CA TYR A 104 11.95 9.31 15.08
C TYR A 104 11.25 10.27 16.04
N GLU A 105 11.36 11.58 15.81
CA GLU A 105 10.70 12.62 16.64
C GLU A 105 9.16 12.57 16.59
N THR A 106 8.57 11.85 15.62
CA THR A 106 7.10 11.76 15.47
C THR A 106 6.47 10.55 16.17
N VAL A 107 7.27 9.69 16.80
CA VAL A 107 6.84 8.48 17.51
C VAL A 107 6.73 8.73 19.01
#